data_AF-A0A923I2E0-F1
#
_entry.id   AF-A0A923I2E0-F1
#
_cell.length_a   1.000
_cell.length_b   1.000
_cell.length_c   1.000
_cell.angle_alpha   90.00
_cell.angle_beta   90.00
_cell.angle_gamma   90.00
#
_symmetry.space_group_name_H-M   'P 1'
#
loop_
_entity.id
_entity.type
_entity.pdbx_description
1 polymer ?
#
loop_
_entity_poly.entity_id
_entity_poly.type
_entity_poly.pdbx_seq_one_letter_code
_entity_poly.pdbx_strand_id
1 'polypeptide(L)'
;MKKTKFFGMACGLSIVLAGCGGFVYTSIGGTVTGLGTSGTNSLTLQNERGFFKTLTADGTFAFDVASNASYSITAAAQPKYVNCNIAGGTGKMSGEGVNNSVAVTCVPNVQLKGTLSGLPDGGNLTLNTNTTDTVKNTLQDYVEIVSANGAFQLAGKYVAHGKPYVVTVSIPPAARYCTVSNGTGTADNTTPDAAANIGVSCVPAVPVGFTVKGLNAGSSLTLSNTFGSKVDQRLVSAIGIYYFNWSLLDGTAYSVKVDTQPTGQTCTIQNPTGTVSMSNPAATNIIVNCV
;
A
#
# COMPACT_ATOMS: atom_id res chain seq x y z
N MET A 1 -61.27 -79.01 25.37
CA MET A 1 -60.81 -79.78 24.19
C MET A 1 -60.04 -78.86 23.25
N LYS A 2 -58.91 -79.34 22.75
CA LYS A 2 -58.10 -78.87 21.60
C LYS A 2 -57.33 -77.53 21.68
N LYS A 3 -56.02 -77.71 21.41
CA LYS A 3 -54.93 -76.78 21.11
C LYS A 3 -55.23 -75.91 19.88
N THR A 4 -54.68 -74.69 19.82
CA THR A 4 -53.69 -74.32 18.78
C THR A 4 -52.89 -73.08 19.17
N LYS A 5 -51.58 -73.13 18.94
CA LYS A 5 -50.63 -72.00 19.03
C LYS A 5 -50.71 -71.17 17.75
N PHE A 6 -50.51 -69.85 17.83
CA PHE A 6 -49.79 -69.11 16.79
C PHE A 6 -49.02 -67.95 17.42
N PHE A 7 -47.71 -67.96 17.16
CA PHE A 7 -46.72 -67.02 17.67
C PHE A 7 -46.67 -65.84 16.70
N GLY A 8 -47.25 -64.70 17.08
CA GLY A 8 -47.21 -63.46 16.31
C GLY A 8 -46.18 -62.51 16.93
N MET A 9 -44.94 -62.58 16.46
CA MET A 9 -43.87 -61.65 16.83
C MET A 9 -44.16 -60.29 16.16
N ALA A 10 -44.91 -59.44 16.85
CA ALA A 10 -45.10 -58.05 16.48
C ALA A 10 -43.80 -57.28 16.75
N CYS A 11 -42.97 -57.14 15.72
CA CYS A 11 -41.80 -56.27 15.73
C CYS A 11 -42.32 -54.82 15.71
N GLY A 12 -42.39 -54.20 16.89
CA GLY A 12 -42.69 -52.78 17.04
C GLY A 12 -41.56 -51.96 16.44
N LEU A 13 -41.69 -51.62 15.16
CA LEU A 13 -40.84 -50.63 14.51
C LEU A 13 -41.29 -49.25 15.01
N SER A 14 -40.84 -48.89 16.21
CA SER A 14 -40.86 -47.51 16.66
C SER A 14 -39.96 -46.72 15.72
N ILE A 15 -40.55 -46.10 14.70
CA ILE A 15 -39.92 -44.99 13.99
C ILE A 15 -39.76 -43.91 15.03
N VAL A 16 -38.60 -43.87 15.67
CA VAL A 16 -38.13 -42.67 16.35
C VAL A 16 -37.90 -41.69 15.22
N LEU A 17 -38.88 -40.82 15.00
CA LEU A 17 -38.67 -39.59 14.27
C LEU A 17 -37.61 -38.85 15.09
N ALA A 18 -36.34 -39.07 14.77
CA ALA A 18 -35.24 -38.26 15.25
C ALA A 18 -35.54 -36.87 14.70
N GLY A 19 -36.29 -36.08 15.47
CA GLY A 19 -36.45 -34.67 15.20
C GLY A 19 -35.04 -34.15 15.04
N CYS A 20 -34.69 -33.68 13.83
CA CYS A 20 -33.63 -32.71 13.72
C CYS A 20 -34.05 -31.59 14.66
N GLY A 21 -33.45 -31.53 15.86
CA GLY A 21 -33.65 -30.42 16.77
C GLY A 21 -33.37 -29.16 15.96
N GLY A 22 -34.44 -28.40 15.70
CA GLY A 22 -34.35 -27.21 14.85
C GLY A 22 -33.29 -26.30 15.44
N PHE A 23 -32.26 -25.99 14.67
CA PHE A 23 -31.32 -24.95 15.07
C PHE A 23 -32.11 -23.63 15.14
N VAL A 24 -32.23 -23.07 16.34
CA VAL A 24 -32.81 -21.74 16.51
C VAL A 24 -31.79 -20.72 16.03
N TYR A 25 -32.08 -20.07 14.91
CA TYR A 25 -31.31 -18.95 14.41
C TYR A 25 -31.82 -17.64 15.02
N THR A 26 -30.89 -16.77 15.38
CA THR A 26 -31.14 -15.41 15.81
C THR A 26 -30.30 -14.45 14.95
N SER A 27 -30.55 -13.15 15.08
CA SER A 27 -29.89 -12.12 14.29
C SER A 27 -28.83 -11.39 15.12
N ILE A 28 -27.61 -11.31 14.58
CA ILE A 28 -26.55 -10.41 15.03
C ILE A 28 -26.37 -9.31 14.00
N GLY A 29 -26.46 -8.07 14.44
CA GLY A 29 -26.48 -6.92 13.57
C GLY A 29 -25.94 -5.67 14.24
N GLY A 30 -26.15 -4.56 13.55
CA GLY A 30 -25.51 -3.32 13.93
C GLY A 30 -25.90 -2.16 13.06
N THR A 31 -25.27 -1.02 13.33
CA THR A 31 -25.40 0.20 12.54
C THR A 31 -24.07 0.54 11.88
N VAL A 32 -24.13 1.01 10.65
CA VAL A 32 -23.04 1.62 9.90
C VAL A 32 -23.30 3.13 9.86
N THR A 33 -22.30 3.90 10.28
CA THR A 33 -22.34 5.37 10.31
C THR A 33 -21.10 5.95 9.63
N GLY A 34 -21.24 7.08 8.94
CA GLY A 34 -20.12 7.78 8.30
C GLY A 34 -19.61 7.14 7.00
N LEU A 35 -20.33 6.16 6.43
CA LEU A 35 -20.02 5.55 5.13
C LEU A 35 -20.22 6.56 3.99
N GLY A 36 -21.11 7.53 4.19
CA GLY A 36 -21.44 8.58 3.23
C GLY A 36 -22.57 8.17 2.28
N THR A 37 -23.15 9.14 1.58
CA THR A 37 -24.41 8.97 0.82
C THR A 37 -24.23 8.95 -0.70
N SER A 38 -23.00 9.10 -1.21
CA SER A 38 -22.77 9.40 -2.64
C SER A 38 -22.67 8.16 -3.55
N GLY A 39 -22.95 6.94 -3.07
CA GLY A 39 -22.87 5.70 -3.87
C GLY A 39 -21.46 5.34 -4.38
N THR A 40 -20.45 6.16 -4.07
CA THR A 40 -19.04 5.93 -4.41
C THR A 40 -18.29 5.12 -3.35
N ASN A 41 -18.87 5.00 -2.16
CA ASN A 41 -18.38 4.16 -1.06
C ASN A 41 -19.23 2.88 -0.99
N SER A 42 -18.55 1.74 -0.92
CA SER A 42 -19.17 0.43 -0.74
C SER A 42 -18.41 -0.31 0.35
N LEU A 43 -19.10 -0.65 1.44
CA LEU A 43 -18.59 -1.49 2.51
C LEU A 43 -19.20 -2.88 2.36
N THR A 44 -18.37 -3.91 2.28
CA THR A 44 -18.84 -5.29 2.31
C THR A 44 -18.40 -5.94 3.62
N LEU A 45 -19.38 -6.25 4.47
CA LEU A 45 -19.21 -7.01 5.69
C LEU A 45 -19.32 -8.51 5.39
N GLN A 46 -18.58 -9.32 6.11
CA GLN A 46 -18.60 -10.77 6.04
C GLN A 46 -18.71 -11.35 7.44
N ASN A 47 -19.50 -12.41 7.59
CA ASN A 47 -19.52 -13.20 8.82
C ASN A 47 -18.62 -14.44 8.72
N GLU A 48 -18.47 -15.17 9.84
CA GLU A 48 -17.64 -16.36 9.95
C GLU A 48 -18.05 -17.51 9.02
N ARG A 49 -19.25 -17.46 8.44
CA ARG A 49 -19.80 -18.47 7.53
C ARG A 49 -19.63 -18.09 6.05
N GLY A 50 -19.02 -16.94 5.75
CA GLY A 50 -18.83 -16.47 4.38
C GLY A 50 -20.08 -15.84 3.76
N PHE A 51 -21.07 -15.45 4.56
CA PHE A 51 -22.16 -14.60 4.08
C PHE A 51 -21.70 -13.15 4.02
N PHE A 52 -22.15 -12.45 2.99
CA PHE A 52 -21.79 -11.06 2.74
C PHE A 52 -22.99 -10.13 2.86
N LYS A 53 -22.75 -8.93 3.38
CA LYS A 53 -23.69 -7.81 3.34
C LYS A 53 -22.96 -6.58 2.81
N THR A 54 -23.46 -6.03 1.71
CA THR A 54 -22.89 -4.82 1.12
C THR A 54 -23.79 -3.63 1.44
N LEU A 55 -23.18 -2.57 1.95
CA LEU A 55 -23.82 -1.29 2.25
C LEU A 55 -23.18 -0.21 1.38
N THR A 56 -24.01 0.66 0.82
CA THR A 56 -23.59 1.82 0.01
C THR A 56 -23.98 3.16 0.64
N ALA A 57 -24.60 3.11 1.81
CA ALA A 57 -24.97 4.24 2.63
C ALA A 57 -25.04 3.82 4.11
N ASP A 58 -25.09 4.81 5.00
CA ASP A 58 -25.36 4.60 6.42
C ASP A 58 -26.68 3.84 6.61
N GLY A 59 -26.72 2.94 7.59
CA GLY A 59 -27.89 2.09 7.78
C GLY A 59 -27.63 0.92 8.72
N THR A 60 -28.61 0.03 8.82
CA THR A 60 -28.49 -1.18 9.63
C THR A 60 -28.05 -2.38 8.79
N PHE A 61 -27.39 -3.33 9.43
CA PHE A 61 -27.10 -4.64 8.84
C PHE A 61 -27.36 -5.74 9.86
N ALA A 62 -27.53 -6.96 9.35
CA ALA A 62 -27.82 -8.14 10.16
C ALA A 62 -27.34 -9.40 9.44
N PHE A 63 -26.86 -10.37 10.23
CA PHE A 63 -26.52 -11.73 9.83
C PHE A 63 -27.27 -12.72 10.71
N ASP A 64 -27.64 -13.86 10.13
CA ASP A 64 -28.22 -14.96 10.88
C ASP A 64 -27.12 -15.82 11.51
N VAL A 65 -27.23 -16.04 12.82
CA VAL A 65 -26.29 -16.81 13.64
C VAL A 65 -27.08 -17.80 14.49
N ALA A 66 -26.54 -19.00 14.69
CA ALA A 66 -27.19 -19.98 15.55
C ALA A 66 -27.14 -19.52 17.02
N SER A 67 -28.20 -19.80 17.79
CA SER A 67 -28.21 -19.52 19.22
C SER A 67 -27.04 -20.21 19.92
N ASN A 68 -26.39 -19.51 20.86
CA ASN A 68 -25.17 -19.96 21.54
C ASN A 68 -23.91 -20.13 20.65
N ALA A 69 -23.96 -19.78 19.36
CA ALA A 69 -22.77 -19.80 18.51
C ALA A 69 -21.92 -18.54 18.68
N SER A 70 -20.62 -18.69 18.40
CA SER A 70 -19.71 -17.57 18.24
C SER A 70 -19.95 -16.90 16.89
N TYR A 71 -19.79 -15.59 16.84
CA TYR A 71 -19.85 -14.80 15.61
C TYR A 71 -18.55 -14.03 15.40
N SER A 72 -18.21 -13.80 14.14
CA SER A 72 -17.12 -12.91 13.74
C SER A 72 -17.50 -12.16 12.49
N ILE A 73 -17.72 -10.87 12.64
CA ILE A 73 -18.05 -9.93 11.57
C ILE A 73 -16.81 -9.11 11.24
N THR A 74 -16.34 -9.22 10.00
CA THR A 74 -15.18 -8.51 9.48
C THR A 74 -15.56 -7.71 8.23
N ALA A 75 -14.74 -6.75 7.86
CA ALA A 75 -14.85 -6.09 6.56
C ALA A 75 -14.15 -6.97 5.51
N ALA A 76 -14.92 -7.59 4.61
CA ALA A 76 -14.37 -8.27 3.44
C ALA A 76 -13.87 -7.27 2.39
N ALA A 77 -14.52 -6.11 2.28
CA ALA A 77 -14.06 -5.00 1.46
C ALA A 77 -14.32 -3.67 2.17
N GLN A 78 -13.25 -2.91 2.41
CA GLN A 78 -13.33 -1.53 2.92
C GLN A 78 -13.67 -0.55 1.78
N PRO A 79 -14.40 0.54 2.06
CA PRO A 79 -14.63 1.59 1.07
C PRO A 79 -13.35 2.31 0.65
N LYS A 80 -13.40 3.02 -0.49
CA LYS A 80 -12.23 3.71 -1.04
C LYS A 80 -11.89 5.00 -0.30
N TYR A 81 -12.90 5.81 0.04
CA TYR A 81 -12.70 7.17 0.56
C TYR A 81 -12.90 7.31 2.07
N VAL A 82 -13.37 6.24 2.72
CA VAL A 82 -13.54 6.17 4.17
C VAL A 82 -12.95 4.85 4.68
N ASN A 83 -12.55 4.81 5.95
CA ASN A 83 -12.13 3.59 6.62
C ASN A 83 -13.11 3.27 7.76
N CYS A 84 -13.67 2.07 7.74
CA CYS A 84 -14.68 1.61 8.68
C CYS A 84 -14.07 0.72 9.77
N ASN A 85 -14.21 1.13 11.02
CA ASN A 85 -13.86 0.33 12.19
C ASN A 85 -15.09 -0.42 12.71
N ILE A 86 -14.95 -1.71 12.98
CA ILE A 86 -16.01 -2.58 13.49
C ILE A 86 -15.78 -2.82 14.99
N ALA A 87 -16.56 -2.18 15.84
CA ALA A 87 -16.58 -2.40 17.28
C ALA A 87 -17.62 -3.48 17.65
N GLY A 88 -17.24 -4.41 18.53
CA GLY A 88 -18.10 -5.52 18.92
C GLY A 88 -18.34 -6.57 17.82
N GLY A 89 -17.51 -6.58 16.77
CA GLY A 89 -17.64 -7.49 15.63
C GLY A 89 -17.38 -8.97 15.96
N THR A 90 -16.78 -9.28 17.11
CA THR A 90 -16.59 -10.66 17.59
C THR A 90 -17.32 -10.88 18.90
N GLY A 91 -17.78 -12.10 19.12
CA GLY A 91 -18.45 -12.46 20.36
C GLY A 91 -19.16 -13.81 20.29
N LYS A 92 -20.03 -14.06 21.26
CA LYS A 92 -20.87 -15.25 21.33
C LYS A 92 -22.30 -14.83 21.65
N MET A 93 -23.26 -15.40 20.94
CA MET A 93 -24.67 -15.23 21.29
C MET A 93 -24.96 -15.91 22.63
N SER A 94 -25.65 -15.22 23.54
CA SER A 94 -26.00 -15.72 24.88
C SER A 94 -27.47 -16.11 25.04
N GLY A 95 -28.22 -16.19 23.93
CA GLY A 95 -29.62 -16.57 23.90
C GLY A 95 -30.22 -16.48 22.50
N GLU A 96 -31.55 -16.51 22.43
CA GLU A 96 -32.33 -16.50 21.17
C GLU A 96 -32.76 -15.09 20.73
N GLY A 97 -32.45 -14.06 21.52
CA GLY A 97 -32.81 -12.67 21.22
C GLY A 97 -31.94 -12.02 20.14
N VAL A 98 -32.50 -11.03 19.44
CA VAL A 98 -31.77 -10.19 18.47
C VAL A 98 -30.71 -9.37 19.20
N ASN A 99 -29.50 -9.35 18.65
CA ASN A 99 -28.39 -8.55 19.16
C ASN A 99 -27.95 -7.52 18.11
N ASN A 100 -28.03 -6.23 18.43
CA ASN A 100 -27.61 -5.13 17.56
C ASN A 100 -26.37 -4.38 18.10
N SER A 101 -25.53 -5.05 18.89
CA SER A 101 -24.39 -4.42 19.58
C SER A 101 -23.21 -4.10 18.68
N VAL A 102 -23.22 -4.50 17.41
CA VAL A 102 -22.11 -4.23 16.50
C VAL A 102 -22.20 -2.78 16.00
N ALA A 103 -21.18 -1.98 16.27
CA ALA A 103 -21.11 -0.61 15.81
C ALA A 103 -20.03 -0.50 14.73
N VAL A 104 -20.41 -0.05 13.54
CA VAL A 104 -19.48 0.21 12.44
C VAL A 104 -19.42 1.71 12.22
N THR A 105 -18.24 2.28 12.47
CA THR A 105 -17.99 3.71 12.31
C THR A 105 -16.97 3.92 11.22
N CYS A 106 -17.36 4.62 10.17
CA CYS A 106 -16.50 4.97 9.05
C CYS A 106 -16.06 6.42 9.16
N VAL A 107 -14.76 6.64 8.96
CA VAL A 107 -14.15 7.99 8.99
C VAL A 107 -13.53 8.30 7.63
N PRO A 108 -13.62 9.55 7.12
CA PRO A 108 -12.95 9.94 5.89
C PRO A 108 -11.45 9.65 5.93
N ASN A 109 -10.93 9.08 4.86
CA ASN A 109 -9.50 8.96 4.66
C ASN A 109 -8.92 10.30 4.22
N VAL A 110 -7.64 10.54 4.52
CA VAL A 110 -6.93 11.77 4.17
C VAL A 110 -6.30 11.62 2.79
N GLN A 111 -6.66 12.49 1.86
CA GLN A 111 -6.02 12.55 0.55
C GLN A 111 -4.67 13.26 0.69
N LEU A 112 -3.59 12.61 0.28
CA LEU A 112 -2.27 13.26 0.25
C LEU A 112 -2.21 14.23 -0.93
N LYS A 113 -1.85 15.48 -0.64
CA LYS A 113 -1.68 16.55 -1.62
C LYS A 113 -0.46 17.40 -1.26
N GLY A 114 -0.15 18.37 -2.08
CA GLY A 114 1.04 19.17 -1.88
C GLY A 114 1.24 20.22 -2.94
N THR A 115 2.41 20.86 -2.89
CA THR A 115 2.85 21.82 -3.89
C THR A 115 4.22 21.43 -4.41
N LEU A 116 4.39 21.39 -5.74
CA LEU A 116 5.66 21.18 -6.40
C LEU A 116 6.19 22.51 -6.94
N SER A 117 7.47 22.77 -6.74
CA SER A 117 8.17 23.93 -7.29
C SER A 117 9.53 23.55 -7.87
N GLY A 118 9.97 24.31 -8.87
CA GLY A 118 11.30 24.14 -9.49
C GLY A 118 11.44 22.91 -10.41
N LEU A 119 10.33 22.34 -10.88
CA LEU A 119 10.33 21.39 -11.99
C LEU A 119 10.65 22.12 -13.30
N PRO A 120 11.62 21.66 -14.11
CA PRO A 120 11.87 22.23 -15.45
C PRO A 120 10.72 21.90 -16.42
N ASP A 121 10.60 22.67 -17.49
CA ASP A 121 9.60 22.42 -18.55
C ASP A 121 9.78 21.02 -19.15
N GLY A 122 8.68 20.26 -19.22
CA GLY A 122 8.71 18.86 -19.66
C GLY A 122 9.42 17.89 -18.70
N GLY A 123 9.81 18.36 -17.52
CA GLY A 123 10.40 17.54 -16.47
C GLY A 123 9.35 16.67 -15.78
N ASN A 124 9.79 15.50 -15.31
CA ASN A 124 8.97 14.59 -14.51
C ASN A 124 9.65 14.36 -13.17
N LEU A 125 8.88 14.41 -12.10
CA LEU A 125 9.28 13.99 -10.77
C LEU A 125 8.51 12.72 -10.42
N THR A 126 9.22 11.70 -9.95
CA THR A 126 8.59 10.49 -9.41
C THR A 126 8.68 10.49 -7.90
N LEU A 127 7.53 10.46 -7.23
CA LEU A 127 7.41 10.32 -5.78
C LEU A 127 7.13 8.86 -5.43
N ASN A 128 7.74 8.38 -4.35
CA ASN A 128 7.31 7.14 -3.69
C ASN A 128 6.55 7.49 -2.41
N THR A 129 5.40 6.85 -2.22
CA THR A 129 4.63 6.98 -0.99
C THR A 129 4.38 5.63 -0.36
N ASN A 130 4.72 5.53 0.93
CA ASN A 130 4.45 4.34 1.72
C ASN A 130 3.23 4.64 2.57
N THR A 131 2.11 4.08 2.13
CA THR A 131 0.85 4.09 2.87
C THR A 131 0.57 2.67 3.31
N THR A 132 0.08 2.48 4.53
CA THR A 132 -0.49 1.18 4.91
C THR A 132 -1.79 1.01 4.13
N ASP A 133 -1.81 0.09 3.16
CA ASP A 133 -3.04 -0.25 2.44
C ASP A 133 -3.99 -0.91 3.44
N THR A 134 -5.09 -0.22 3.76
CA THR A 134 -6.11 -0.71 4.70
C THR A 134 -6.83 -1.96 4.21
N VAL A 135 -6.78 -2.29 2.91
CA VAL A 135 -7.38 -3.50 2.35
C VAL A 135 -6.47 -4.71 2.55
N LYS A 136 -5.15 -4.52 2.62
CA LYS A 136 -4.17 -5.62 2.64
C LYS A 136 -3.25 -5.66 3.86
N ASN A 137 -3.35 -4.70 4.78
CA ASN A 137 -2.43 -4.52 5.91
C ASN A 137 -0.95 -4.66 5.49
N THR A 138 -0.63 -4.19 4.29
CA THR A 138 0.69 -4.28 3.67
C THR A 138 1.16 -2.85 3.38
N LEU A 139 2.43 -2.55 3.65
CA LEU A 139 3.05 -1.32 3.15
C LEU A 139 3.09 -1.43 1.63
N GLN A 140 2.33 -0.59 0.95
CA GLN A 140 2.36 -0.54 -0.49
C GLN A 140 3.13 0.71 -0.91
N ASP A 141 4.28 0.48 -1.53
CA ASP A 141 5.05 1.50 -2.22
C ASP A 141 4.28 1.90 -3.47
N TYR A 142 3.77 3.12 -3.46
CA TYR A 142 3.10 3.71 -4.60
C TYR A 142 4.00 4.72 -5.28
N VAL A 143 4.12 4.57 -6.59
CA VAL A 143 4.94 5.44 -7.44
C VAL A 143 4.01 6.37 -8.20
N GLU A 144 4.14 7.69 -8.00
CA GLU A 144 3.34 8.72 -8.68
C GLU A 144 4.26 9.65 -9.48
N ILE A 145 3.84 10.00 -10.70
CA ILE A 145 4.55 10.95 -11.55
C ILE A 145 3.86 12.31 -11.47
N VAL A 146 4.61 13.35 -11.07
CA VAL A 146 4.18 14.74 -11.08
C VAL A 146 4.95 15.48 -12.18
N SER A 147 4.23 16.08 -13.12
CA SER A 147 4.78 16.68 -14.34
C SER A 147 4.55 18.19 -14.47
N ALA A 148 4.02 18.84 -13.43
CA ALA A 148 3.77 20.28 -13.42
C ALA A 148 4.07 20.91 -12.06
N ASN A 149 4.56 22.14 -12.07
CA ASN A 149 4.65 22.98 -10.88
C ASN A 149 3.25 23.39 -10.40
N GLY A 150 3.13 23.70 -9.10
CA GLY A 150 1.88 24.11 -8.47
C GLY A 150 1.30 23.03 -7.56
N ALA A 151 0.01 23.15 -7.27
CA ALA A 151 -0.68 22.18 -6.44
C ALA A 151 -0.81 20.83 -7.15
N PHE A 152 -0.49 19.74 -6.45
CA PHE A 152 -0.71 18.38 -6.91
C PHE A 152 -1.50 17.58 -5.88
N GLN A 153 -2.15 16.51 -6.33
CA GLN A 153 -2.79 15.52 -5.49
C GLN A 153 -2.29 14.15 -5.91
N LEU A 154 -2.00 13.27 -4.96
CA LEU A 154 -1.64 11.90 -5.26
C LEU A 154 -2.91 11.12 -5.57
N ALA A 155 -3.19 10.95 -6.87
CA ALA A 155 -4.48 10.44 -7.32
C ALA A 155 -4.76 9.03 -6.77
N GLY A 156 -5.93 8.88 -6.14
CA GLY A 156 -6.33 7.61 -5.55
C GLY A 156 -5.53 7.19 -4.32
N LYS A 157 -4.65 8.04 -3.77
CA LYS A 157 -3.86 7.74 -2.57
C LYS A 157 -4.49 8.41 -1.36
N TYR A 158 -5.06 7.56 -0.51
CA TYR A 158 -5.74 7.96 0.70
C TYR A 158 -5.14 7.22 1.88
N VAL A 159 -4.91 7.92 2.98
CA VAL A 159 -4.37 7.35 4.22
C VAL A 159 -5.45 7.40 5.28
N ALA A 160 -5.72 6.26 5.91
CA ALA A 160 -6.72 6.22 6.97
C ALA A 160 -6.32 7.13 8.14
N HIS A 161 -7.32 7.73 8.78
CA HIS A 161 -7.12 8.59 9.94
C HIS A 161 -6.29 7.88 11.03
N GLY A 162 -5.32 8.59 11.59
CA GLY A 162 -4.40 8.08 12.61
C GLY A 162 -3.30 7.16 12.08
N LYS A 163 -3.22 6.90 10.77
CA LYS A 163 -2.15 6.08 10.17
C LYS A 163 -0.97 6.95 9.71
N PRO A 164 0.27 6.44 9.84
CA PRO A 164 1.44 7.17 9.35
C PRO A 164 1.50 7.16 7.82
N TYR A 165 2.10 8.19 7.26
CA TYR A 165 2.49 8.28 5.86
C TYR A 165 3.95 8.70 5.71
N VAL A 166 4.55 8.25 4.61
CA VAL A 166 5.88 8.68 4.17
C VAL A 166 5.82 8.98 2.67
N VAL A 167 6.33 10.13 2.26
CA VAL A 167 6.44 10.61 0.88
C VAL A 167 7.89 11.01 0.66
N THR A 168 8.49 10.40 -0.35
CA THR A 168 9.90 10.60 -0.70
C THR A 168 10.02 10.78 -2.20
N VAL A 169 11.11 11.41 -2.64
CA VAL A 169 11.48 11.41 -4.05
C VAL A 169 12.06 10.04 -4.38
N SER A 170 11.51 9.38 -5.39
CA SER A 170 12.06 8.14 -5.95
C SER A 170 13.04 8.46 -7.06
N ILE A 171 12.59 9.23 -8.06
CA ILE A 171 13.38 9.63 -9.21
C ILE A 171 13.20 11.14 -9.38
N PRO A 172 14.26 11.95 -9.15
CA PRO A 172 14.20 13.37 -9.43
C PRO A 172 14.24 13.64 -10.95
N PRO A 173 13.80 14.82 -11.39
CA PRO A 173 13.98 15.26 -12.76
C PRO A 173 15.48 15.40 -13.09
N ALA A 174 15.83 15.26 -14.36
CA ALA A 174 17.22 15.40 -14.82
C ALA A 174 17.81 16.76 -14.42
N ALA A 175 19.08 16.76 -13.99
CA ALA A 175 19.81 17.95 -13.54
C ALA A 175 19.13 18.74 -12.41
N ARG A 176 18.35 18.05 -11.56
CA ARG A 176 17.67 18.62 -10.41
C ARG A 176 17.86 17.76 -9.17
N TYR A 177 17.88 18.42 -8.02
CA TYR A 177 17.79 17.79 -6.72
C TYR A 177 16.50 18.25 -6.06
N CYS A 178 15.65 17.31 -5.64
CA CYS A 178 14.37 17.61 -5.03
C CYS A 178 14.34 17.20 -3.55
N THR A 179 13.85 18.09 -2.70
CA THR A 179 13.61 17.84 -1.28
C THR A 179 12.11 17.79 -1.00
N VAL A 180 11.72 16.97 -0.03
CA VAL A 180 10.35 16.87 0.45
C VAL A 180 10.29 17.43 1.86
N SER A 181 9.46 18.44 2.06
CA SER A 181 9.04 18.98 3.36
C SER A 181 7.66 18.42 3.72
N ASN A 182 7.42 18.17 5.01
CA ASN A 182 6.22 17.47 5.49
C ASN A 182 6.00 16.13 4.76
N GLY A 183 7.09 15.47 4.35
CA GLY A 183 7.04 14.16 3.69
C GLY A 183 6.67 13.03 4.64
N THR A 184 6.73 13.25 5.95
CA THR A 184 6.35 12.25 6.95
C THR A 184 5.36 12.85 7.94
N GLY A 185 4.42 12.03 8.41
CA GLY A 185 3.42 12.47 9.37
C GLY A 185 2.37 11.41 9.65
N THR A 186 1.34 11.80 10.41
CA THR A 186 0.15 10.99 10.65
C THR A 186 -1.01 11.63 9.92
N ALA A 187 -1.77 10.83 9.18
CA ALA A 187 -2.97 11.29 8.50
C ALA A 187 -4.03 11.72 9.50
N ASP A 188 -4.41 13.00 9.47
CA ASP A 188 -5.47 13.57 10.27
C ASP A 188 -6.57 14.15 9.37
N ASN A 189 -7.80 13.65 9.55
CA ASN A 189 -8.96 14.07 8.76
C ASN A 189 -9.74 15.20 9.44
N THR A 190 -9.38 15.56 10.68
CA THR A 190 -9.88 16.77 11.35
C THR A 190 -9.15 18.01 10.83
N THR A 191 -7.94 17.85 10.29
CA THR A 191 -7.14 18.91 9.68
C THR A 191 -6.62 18.51 8.28
N PRO A 192 -7.50 18.28 7.29
CA PRO A 192 -7.12 17.74 5.97
C PRO A 192 -6.10 18.59 5.21
N ASP A 193 -6.06 19.89 5.48
CA ASP A 193 -5.13 20.83 4.84
C ASP A 193 -3.75 20.87 5.51
N ALA A 194 -3.64 20.49 6.79
CA ALA A 194 -2.38 20.48 7.53
C ALA A 194 -1.63 19.14 7.39
N ALA A 195 -2.36 18.02 7.44
CA ALA A 195 -1.79 16.68 7.25
C ALA A 195 -1.36 16.39 5.80
N ALA A 196 -1.79 17.22 4.85
CA ALA A 196 -1.60 17.01 3.42
C ALA A 196 -0.96 18.22 2.72
N ASN A 197 -0.13 19.01 3.43
CA ASN A 197 0.65 20.09 2.81
C ASN A 197 2.09 19.64 2.57
N ILE A 198 2.25 18.66 1.67
CA ILE A 198 3.57 18.15 1.28
C ILE A 198 4.22 19.18 0.34
N GLY A 199 5.29 19.82 0.80
CA GLY A 199 6.04 20.76 -0.03
C GLY A 199 7.18 20.06 -0.74
N VAL A 200 7.19 20.04 -2.07
CA VAL A 200 8.31 19.53 -2.86
C VAL A 200 9.00 20.68 -3.57
N SER A 201 10.31 20.80 -3.35
CA SER A 201 11.13 21.84 -3.95
C SER A 201 12.31 21.23 -4.69
N CYS A 202 12.42 21.54 -5.97
CA CYS A 202 13.48 21.07 -6.85
C CYS A 202 14.40 22.22 -7.24
N VAL A 203 15.71 22.05 -7.02
CA VAL A 203 16.74 23.04 -7.37
C VAL A 203 17.70 22.48 -8.43
N PRO A 204 18.36 23.33 -9.23
CA PRO A 204 19.42 22.89 -10.13
C PRO A 204 20.50 22.06 -9.42
N ALA A 205 20.95 20.99 -10.05
CA ALA A 205 21.93 20.06 -9.52
C ALA A 205 22.77 19.43 -10.64
N VAL A 206 23.89 18.81 -10.28
CA VAL A 206 24.86 18.23 -11.22
C VAL A 206 24.58 16.73 -11.39
N PRO A 207 24.26 16.24 -12.60
CA PRO A 207 24.15 14.81 -12.86
C PRO A 207 25.49 14.09 -12.70
N VAL A 208 25.49 12.89 -12.11
CA VAL A 208 26.68 12.04 -12.07
C VAL A 208 26.64 11.06 -13.24
N GLY A 209 27.45 11.35 -14.26
CA GLY A 209 27.59 10.52 -15.45
C GLY A 209 28.74 9.53 -15.36
N PHE A 210 28.64 8.41 -16.07
CA PHE A 210 29.72 7.43 -16.23
C PHE A 210 29.66 6.76 -17.61
N THR A 211 30.83 6.36 -18.13
CA THR A 211 30.94 5.65 -19.41
C THR A 211 31.31 4.20 -19.17
N VAL A 212 30.52 3.26 -19.71
CA VAL A 212 30.77 1.81 -19.63
C VAL A 212 31.39 1.32 -20.93
N LYS A 213 32.52 0.63 -20.82
CA LYS A 213 33.29 0.05 -21.92
C LYS A 213 33.54 -1.44 -21.68
N GLY A 214 33.57 -2.21 -22.77
CA GLY A 214 33.95 -3.63 -22.73
C GLY A 214 32.90 -4.57 -22.15
N LEU A 215 31.68 -4.12 -21.82
CA LEU A 215 30.62 -5.01 -21.34
C LEU A 215 30.12 -5.91 -22.49
N ASN A 216 30.12 -7.22 -22.26
CA ASN A 216 29.65 -8.21 -23.23
C ASN A 216 28.15 -8.07 -23.49
N ALA A 217 27.74 -8.30 -24.73
CA ALA A 217 26.32 -8.31 -25.09
C ALA A 217 25.58 -9.40 -24.30
N GLY A 218 24.43 -9.05 -23.72
CA GLY A 218 23.63 -9.97 -22.90
C GLY A 218 24.07 -10.08 -21.44
N SER A 219 25.18 -9.45 -21.05
CA SER A 219 25.60 -9.34 -19.65
C SER A 219 24.96 -8.13 -18.95
N SER A 220 24.91 -8.18 -17.62
CA SER A 220 24.43 -7.07 -16.78
C SER A 220 25.44 -6.69 -15.71
N LEU A 221 25.59 -5.40 -15.48
CA LEU A 221 26.42 -4.80 -14.44
C LEU A 221 25.53 -3.91 -13.57
N THR A 222 25.65 -4.02 -12.25
CA THR A 222 24.99 -3.09 -11.31
C THR A 222 26.04 -2.23 -10.62
N LEU A 223 25.87 -0.92 -10.71
CA LEU A 223 26.69 0.09 -10.05
C LEU A 223 25.84 0.82 -9.01
N SER A 224 26.46 1.29 -7.93
CA SER A 224 25.83 2.25 -7.03
C SER A 224 26.68 3.49 -6.82
N ASN A 225 26.02 4.63 -6.69
CA ASN A 225 26.60 5.87 -6.22
C ASN A 225 26.09 6.16 -4.80
N THR A 226 27.00 6.28 -3.84
CA THR A 226 26.69 6.67 -2.46
C THR A 226 27.01 8.15 -2.27
N PHE A 227 26.04 8.90 -1.75
CA PHE A 227 26.18 10.33 -1.46
C PHE A 227 25.38 10.70 -0.21
N GLY A 228 26.02 11.36 0.76
CA GLY A 228 25.43 11.55 2.09
C GLY A 228 24.99 10.21 2.69
N SER A 229 23.69 10.10 3.05
CA SER A 229 23.08 8.87 3.56
C SER A 229 22.27 8.09 2.52
N LYS A 230 22.39 8.44 1.23
CA LYS A 230 21.61 7.86 0.13
C LYS A 230 22.49 6.98 -0.75
N VAL A 231 21.87 5.96 -1.34
CA VAL A 231 22.49 5.07 -2.33
C VAL A 231 21.58 5.07 -3.56
N ASP A 232 22.15 5.40 -4.72
CA ASP A 232 21.46 5.34 -6.01
C ASP A 232 22.06 4.22 -6.86
N GLN A 233 21.23 3.26 -7.24
CA GLN A 233 21.64 2.07 -7.99
C GLN A 233 21.25 2.19 -9.46
N ARG A 234 22.17 1.76 -10.32
CA ARG A 234 21.98 1.73 -11.77
C ARG A 234 22.34 0.35 -12.33
N LEU A 235 21.35 -0.31 -12.92
CA LEU A 235 21.54 -1.48 -13.77
C LEU A 235 21.97 -1.03 -15.17
N VAL A 236 22.98 -1.70 -15.72
CA VAL A 236 23.55 -1.47 -17.04
C VAL A 236 23.59 -2.79 -17.80
N SER A 237 23.09 -2.79 -19.04
CA SER A 237 23.01 -3.97 -19.90
C SER A 237 23.71 -3.81 -21.26
N ALA A 238 24.38 -2.68 -21.49
CA ALA A 238 25.14 -2.40 -22.70
C ALA A 238 26.28 -1.42 -22.42
N ILE A 239 27.20 -1.29 -23.38
CA ILE A 239 28.20 -0.21 -23.37
C ILE A 239 27.54 1.14 -23.69
N GLY A 240 28.15 2.24 -23.23
CA GLY A 240 27.66 3.58 -23.53
C GLY A 240 27.83 4.56 -22.39
N ILE A 241 27.16 5.71 -22.52
CA ILE A 241 27.12 6.76 -21.51
C ILE A 241 25.84 6.60 -20.69
N TYR A 242 25.99 6.58 -19.37
CA TYR A 242 24.91 6.42 -18.41
C TYR A 242 24.98 7.53 -17.37
N TYR A 243 23.87 7.73 -16.68
CA TYR A 243 23.76 8.61 -15.53
C TYR A 243 23.09 7.87 -14.39
N PHE A 244 23.50 8.19 -13.18
CA PHE A 244 22.71 7.90 -11.98
C PHE A 244 21.40 8.70 -12.02
N ASN A 245 20.36 8.20 -11.37
CA ASN A 245 19.03 8.84 -11.36
C ASN A 245 19.06 10.15 -10.58
N TRP A 246 19.86 10.20 -9.50
CA TRP A 246 20.02 11.36 -8.65
C TRP A 246 21.14 12.27 -9.17
N SER A 247 20.78 13.51 -9.48
CA SER A 247 21.75 14.61 -9.57
C SER A 247 22.12 15.08 -8.16
N LEU A 248 23.29 15.66 -7.98
CA LEU A 248 23.84 16.06 -6.68
C LEU A 248 23.99 17.58 -6.57
N LEU A 249 23.77 18.12 -5.37
CA LEU A 249 24.00 19.54 -5.10
C LEU A 249 25.49 19.89 -5.22
N ASP A 250 25.79 21.14 -5.55
CA ASP A 250 27.17 21.65 -5.68
C ASP A 250 28.03 21.30 -4.45
N GLY A 251 29.26 20.84 -4.68
CA GLY A 251 30.20 20.42 -3.64
C GLY A 251 29.91 19.06 -2.99
N THR A 252 28.82 18.38 -3.35
CA THR A 252 28.49 17.06 -2.79
C THR A 252 29.47 16.00 -3.29
N ALA A 253 29.97 15.16 -2.38
CA ALA A 253 30.81 14.03 -2.72
C ALA A 253 29.99 12.87 -3.32
N TYR A 254 30.55 12.22 -4.32
CA TYR A 254 30.04 10.97 -4.89
C TYR A 254 31.02 9.83 -4.61
N SER A 255 30.50 8.61 -4.52
CA SER A 255 31.29 7.39 -4.34
C SER A 255 30.65 6.23 -5.07
N VAL A 256 31.21 5.89 -6.23
CA VAL A 256 30.72 4.87 -7.13
C VAL A 256 31.42 3.54 -6.88
N LYS A 257 30.64 2.46 -6.78
CA LYS A 257 31.14 1.09 -6.66
C LYS A 257 30.40 0.14 -7.60
N VAL A 258 31.04 -0.98 -7.91
CA VAL A 258 30.37 -2.13 -8.54
C VAL A 258 29.68 -2.93 -7.45
N ASP A 259 28.36 -3.06 -7.55
CA ASP A 259 27.57 -3.91 -6.65
C ASP A 259 27.51 -5.35 -7.16
N THR A 260 27.39 -5.53 -8.47
CA THR A 260 27.26 -6.86 -9.09
C THR A 260 28.04 -6.89 -10.40
N GLN A 261 29.07 -7.74 -10.45
CA GLN A 261 29.84 -7.97 -11.66
C GLN A 261 29.02 -8.76 -12.69
N PRO A 262 29.16 -8.47 -13.99
CA PRO A 262 28.67 -9.35 -15.04
C PRO A 262 29.32 -10.75 -14.97
N THR A 263 28.56 -11.78 -15.33
CA THR A 263 29.07 -13.15 -15.40
C THR A 263 30.21 -13.25 -16.41
N GLY A 264 31.36 -13.76 -15.97
CA GLY A 264 32.51 -14.00 -16.84
C GLY A 264 33.30 -12.75 -17.25
N GLN A 265 33.05 -11.59 -16.63
CA GLN A 265 33.89 -10.39 -16.79
C GLN A 265 34.15 -9.72 -15.43
N THR A 266 35.20 -8.90 -15.37
CA THR A 266 35.48 -8.03 -14.24
C THR A 266 35.45 -6.57 -14.69
N CYS A 267 34.53 -5.80 -14.13
CA CYS A 267 34.45 -4.36 -14.31
C CYS A 267 35.19 -3.63 -13.19
N THR A 268 36.00 -2.64 -13.57
CA THR A 268 36.73 -1.75 -12.67
C THR A 268 36.38 -0.29 -12.96
N ILE A 269 36.41 0.56 -11.93
CA ILE A 269 35.99 1.96 -12.04
C ILE A 269 37.23 2.86 -11.91
N GLN A 270 37.41 3.76 -12.88
CA GLN A 270 38.34 4.88 -12.79
C GLN A 270 37.60 6.11 -12.28
N ASN A 271 38.26 6.87 -11.40
CA ASN A 271 37.69 8.03 -10.70
C ASN A 271 36.39 7.69 -9.93
N PRO A 272 36.36 6.60 -9.12
CA PRO A 272 35.15 6.16 -8.43
C PRO A 272 34.65 7.18 -7.41
N THR A 273 35.50 8.07 -6.91
CA THR A 273 35.16 9.10 -5.94
C THR A 273 35.49 10.48 -6.48
N GLY A 274 34.79 11.49 -5.96
CA GLY A 274 35.03 12.90 -6.30
C GLY A 274 33.96 13.80 -5.70
N THR A 275 33.96 15.07 -6.11
CA THR A 275 32.92 16.05 -5.75
C THR A 275 32.34 16.64 -7.02
N VAL A 276 31.02 16.83 -7.04
CA VAL A 276 30.38 17.52 -8.17
C VAL A 276 30.57 19.03 -8.05
N SER A 277 30.69 19.71 -9.19
CA SER A 277 30.68 21.17 -9.22
C SER A 277 29.78 21.71 -10.32
N MET A 278 28.91 22.64 -9.97
CA MET A 278 28.06 23.39 -10.92
C MET A 278 28.91 24.24 -11.88
N SER A 279 30.11 24.66 -11.45
CA SER A 279 31.04 25.40 -12.30
C SER A 279 31.72 24.52 -13.36
N ASN A 280 31.78 23.21 -13.11
CA ASN A 280 32.35 22.23 -14.04
C ASN A 280 31.57 20.90 -14.02
N PRO A 281 30.33 20.87 -14.56
CA PRO A 281 29.46 19.70 -14.47
C PRO A 281 30.01 18.47 -15.22
N ALA A 282 30.89 18.68 -16.20
CA ALA A 282 31.52 17.62 -16.99
C ALA A 282 32.73 16.98 -16.30
N ALA A 283 33.18 17.50 -15.14
CA ALA A 283 34.38 17.03 -14.45
C ALA A 283 34.28 15.58 -13.95
N THR A 284 33.07 15.03 -13.80
CA THR A 284 32.87 13.63 -13.39
C THR A 284 33.20 12.70 -14.56
N ASN A 285 34.49 12.48 -14.81
CA ASN A 285 34.97 11.57 -15.83
C ASN A 285 35.09 10.13 -15.28
N ILE A 286 33.95 9.57 -14.89
CA ILE A 286 33.89 8.20 -14.37
C ILE A 286 33.88 7.23 -15.55
N ILE A 287 34.85 6.31 -15.57
CA ILE A 287 34.98 5.32 -16.63
C ILE A 287 34.93 3.93 -15.99
N VAL A 288 34.05 3.08 -16.51
CA VAL A 288 33.91 1.69 -16.11
C VAL A 288 34.45 0.81 -17.22
N ASN A 289 35.54 0.10 -16.95
CA ASN A 289 36.18 -0.80 -17.90
C ASN A 289 35.92 -2.25 -17.48
N CYS A 290 35.22 -3.00 -18.31
CA CYS A 290 34.97 -4.42 -18.14
C CYS A 290 35.89 -5.22 -19.06
N VAL A 291 36.55 -6.24 -18.51
CA VAL A 291 37.42 -7.18 -19.21
C VAL A 291 37.04 -8.62 -18.93
#